data_AF-A0A5B0EA54-F1
#
_entry.id   AF-A0A5B0EA54-F1
#
_cell.length_a   1.000
_cell.length_b   1.000
_cell.length_c   1.000
_cell.angle_alpha   90.00
_cell.angle_beta   90.00
_cell.angle_gamma   90.00
#
_symmetry.space_group_name_H-M   'P 1'
#
loop_
_entity.id
_entity.type
_entity.pdbx_description
1 polymer ?
#
loop_
_entity_poly.entity_id
_entity_poly.type
_entity_poly.pdbx_seq_one_letter_code
_entity_poly.pdbx_strand_id
1 'polypeptide(L)'
;MMDFSQLAVSIEMQRNAGIVMIRPHIENPTPLSLQYRMTVRQSSSNGSTGISQQGEVQSGVSSNGVSLSMPEGATCQVHLEIFQNDTLLKEIDSSCNGPSGAPLQK
;
A
#
# COMPACT_ATOMS: atom_id res chain seq x y z
N MET A 1 21.86 17.04 -0.01
CA MET A 1 20.75 16.26 0.57
C MET A 1 19.57 16.43 -0.37
N MET A 2 19.00 15.34 -0.89
CA MET A 2 17.79 15.43 -1.73
C MET A 2 16.64 15.94 -0.87
N ASP A 3 15.82 16.83 -1.43
CA ASP A 3 14.64 17.34 -0.75
C ASP A 3 13.46 16.39 -0.99
N PHE A 4 12.93 15.82 0.10
CA PHE A 4 11.74 14.96 0.09
C PHE A 4 10.51 15.69 0.64
N SER A 5 10.59 17.00 0.83
CA SER A 5 9.50 17.81 1.38
C SER A 5 8.23 17.73 0.52
N GLN A 6 8.38 17.42 -0.77
CA GLN A 6 7.30 17.29 -1.74
C GLN A 6 6.96 15.82 -2.09
N LEU A 7 7.60 14.85 -1.44
CA LEU A 7 7.34 13.43 -1.66
C LEU A 7 5.93 13.08 -1.18
N ALA A 8 5.04 12.75 -2.10
CA ALA A 8 3.74 12.15 -1.81
C ALA A 8 3.87 10.62 -1.89
N VAL A 9 3.23 9.94 -0.94
CA VAL A 9 3.22 8.47 -0.84
C VAL A 9 1.77 8.04 -0.65
N SER A 10 1.33 7.08 -1.44
CA SER A 10 0.00 6.51 -1.38
C SER A 10 0.03 5.00 -1.62
N ILE A 11 -1.06 4.32 -1.29
CA ILE A 11 -1.26 2.91 -1.59
C ILE A 11 -2.40 2.83 -2.60
N GLU A 12 -2.10 2.35 -3.80
CA GLU A 12 -3.10 2.04 -4.80
C GLU A 12 -3.69 0.67 -4.50
N MET A 13 -5.02 0.60 -4.47
CA MET A 13 -5.75 -0.64 -4.24
C MET A 13 -6.75 -0.87 -5.37
N GLN A 14 -6.69 -2.05 -5.98
CA GLN A 14 -7.62 -2.48 -7.01
C GLN A 14 -8.27 -3.79 -6.59
N ARG A 15 -9.59 -3.80 -6.42
CA ARG A 15 -10.35 -5.00 -6.06
C ARG A 15 -11.01 -5.59 -7.29
N ASN A 16 -10.80 -6.89 -7.51
CA ASN A 16 -11.46 -7.65 -8.57
C ASN A 16 -11.87 -9.03 -8.04
N ALA A 17 -13.17 -9.34 -8.10
CA ALA A 17 -13.74 -10.66 -7.79
C ALA A 17 -13.23 -11.31 -6.48
N GLY A 18 -13.10 -10.52 -5.40
CA GLY A 18 -12.63 -11.01 -4.10
C GLY A 18 -11.10 -11.07 -3.93
N ILE A 19 -10.33 -10.61 -4.91
CA ILE A 19 -8.89 -10.38 -4.81
C ILE A 19 -8.65 -8.87 -4.74
N VAL A 20 -7.76 -8.44 -3.85
CA VAL A 20 -7.28 -7.05 -3.76
C VAL A 20 -5.81 -7.03 -4.16
N MET A 21 -5.50 -6.26 -5.21
CA MET A 21 -4.15 -5.90 -5.60
C MET A 21 -3.77 -4.61 -4.89
N ILE A 22 -2.63 -4.61 -4.21
CA ILE A 22 -2.14 -3.52 -3.36
C ILE A 22 -0.76 -3.13 -3.86
N ARG A 23 -0.57 -1.88 -4.25
CA ARG A 23 0.68 -1.36 -4.83
C ARG A 23 1.10 -0.07 -4.11
N PRO A 24 2.37 0.08 -3.70
CA PRO A 24 2.87 1.37 -3.28
C PRO A 24 2.97 2.32 -4.46
N HIS A 25 2.65 3.60 -4.25
CA HIS A 25 2.82 4.63 -5.26
C HIS A 25 3.46 5.85 -4.63
N ILE A 26 4.40 6.46 -5.35
CA ILE A 26 5.05 7.68 -4.93
C ILE A 26 4.97 8.71 -6.06
N GLU A 27 4.83 9.96 -5.66
CA GLU A 27 4.85 11.11 -6.55
C GLU A 27 5.84 12.13 -6.01
N ASN A 28 6.70 12.64 -6.88
CA ASN A 28 7.64 13.69 -6.56
C ASN A 28 7.96 14.50 -7.84
N PRO A 29 8.11 15.84 -7.74
CA PRO A 29 8.40 16.67 -8.93
C PRO A 29 9.69 16.27 -9.66
N THR A 30 10.68 15.75 -8.93
CA THR A 30 11.87 15.15 -9.54
C THR A 30 11.76 13.62 -9.54
N PRO A 31 12.04 12.95 -10.66
CA PRO A 31 12.06 11.50 -10.73
C PRO A 31 13.04 10.92 -9.71
N LEU A 32 12.56 9.97 -8.92
CA LEU A 32 13.36 9.29 -7.91
C LEU A 32 12.92 7.84 -7.75
N SER A 33 13.87 7.01 -7.33
CA SER A 33 13.68 5.61 -6.97
C SER A 33 13.96 5.46 -5.49
N LEU A 34 13.01 4.90 -4.75
CA LEU A 34 13.12 4.65 -3.30
C LEU A 34 12.89 3.19 -3.01
N GLN A 35 13.48 2.71 -1.93
CA GLN A 35 13.20 1.37 -1.44
C GLN A 35 11.89 1.41 -0.64
N TYR A 36 11.10 0.35 -0.74
CA TYR A 36 9.91 0.20 0.10
C TYR A 36 9.91 -1.14 0.81
N ARG A 37 9.23 -1.19 1.96
CA ARG A 37 8.83 -2.42 2.63
C ARG A 37 7.33 -2.33 2.91
N MET A 38 6.59 -3.32 2.44
CA MET A 38 5.14 -3.38 2.55
C MET A 38 4.74 -4.66 3.25
N THR A 39 4.06 -4.53 4.38
CA THR A 39 3.46 -5.65 5.09
C THR A 39 1.95 -5.57 5.00
N VAL A 40 1.32 -6.60 4.46
CA VAL A 40 -0.13 -6.73 4.39
C VAL A 40 -0.56 -7.86 5.31
N ARG A 41 -1.52 -7.60 6.19
CA ARG A 41 -2.12 -8.59 7.07
C ARG A 41 -3.61 -8.69 6.80
N GLN A 42 -4.08 -9.90 6.57
CA GLN A 42 -5.48 -10.22 6.40
C GLN A 42 -5.95 -11.09 7.56
N SER A 43 -7.15 -10.85 8.05
CA SER A 43 -7.78 -11.67 9.07
C SER A 43 -9.22 -11.98 8.68
N SER A 44 -9.64 -13.24 8.84
CA SER A 44 -11.01 -13.70 8.60
C SER A 44 -11.38 -14.79 9.61
N SER A 45 -12.62 -15.28 9.53
CA SER A 45 -13.08 -16.44 10.31
C SER A 45 -12.24 -17.70 10.10
N ASN A 46 -11.53 -17.80 8.97
CA ASN A 46 -10.69 -18.96 8.63
C ASN A 46 -9.22 -18.81 9.10
N GLY A 47 -8.87 -17.67 9.72
CA GLY A 47 -7.53 -17.39 10.23
C GLY A 47 -6.96 -16.07 9.71
N SER A 48 -5.68 -15.83 10.04
CA SER A 48 -4.95 -14.63 9.60
C SER A 48 -3.79 -15.01 8.68
N THR A 49 -3.58 -14.22 7.63
CA THR A 49 -2.48 -14.36 6.68
C THR A 49 -1.69 -13.06 6.60
N GLY A 50 -0.39 -13.17 6.31
CA GLY A 50 0.51 -12.02 6.22
C GLY A 50 1.44 -12.14 5.02
N ILE A 51 1.58 -11.06 4.26
CA ILE A 51 2.51 -10.94 3.14
C ILE A 51 3.45 -9.79 3.46
N SER A 52 4.76 -10.03 3.33
CA SER A 52 5.77 -8.97 3.41
C SER A 52 6.51 -8.91 2.08
N GLN A 53 6.50 -7.76 1.42
CA GLN A 53 7.18 -7.50 0.17
C GLN A 53 8.13 -6.31 0.33
N GLN A 54 9.28 -6.38 -0.31
CA GLN A 54 10.22 -5.27 -0.38
C GLN A 54 10.71 -5.12 -1.82
N GLY A 55 11.07 -3.90 -2.19
CA GLY A 55 11.55 -3.61 -3.54
C GLY A 55 11.83 -2.14 -3.74
N GLU A 56 11.89 -1.73 -4.99
CA GLU A 56 12.02 -0.33 -5.37
C GLU A 56 10.69 0.19 -5.95
N VAL A 57 10.41 1.46 -5.68
CA VAL A 57 9.28 2.21 -6.23
C VAL A 57 9.81 3.49 -6.87
N GLN A 58 9.33 3.77 -8.08
CA GLN A 58 9.74 4.92 -8.88
C GLN A 58 8.60 5.92 -8.97
N SER A 59 8.92 7.21 -8.91
CA SER A 59 7.94 8.29 -9.03
C SER A 59 7.20 8.24 -10.37
N GLY A 60 5.86 8.34 -10.35
CA GLY A 60 5.04 8.33 -11.58
C GLY A 60 4.91 6.98 -12.27
N VAL A 61 5.42 5.90 -11.68
CA VAL A 61 5.40 4.55 -12.27
C VAL A 61 4.67 3.59 -11.34
N SER A 62 3.80 2.75 -11.90
CA SER A 62 3.16 1.68 -11.15
C SER A 62 4.20 0.67 -10.66
N SER A 63 4.25 0.47 -9.35
CA SER A 63 5.17 -0.48 -8.72
C SER A 63 4.64 -1.91 -8.79
N ASN A 64 5.54 -2.85 -8.46
CA ASN A 64 5.15 -4.20 -8.09
C ASN A 64 4.29 -4.17 -6.83
N GLY A 65 3.20 -4.91 -6.87
CA GLY A 65 2.27 -5.03 -5.75
C GLY A 65 2.11 -6.45 -5.26
N VAL A 66 1.30 -6.59 -4.22
CA VAL A 66 0.85 -7.87 -3.68
C VAL A 66 -0.62 -8.08 -3.99
N SER A 67 -0.97 -9.32 -4.34
CA SER A 67 -2.36 -9.76 -4.46
C SER A 67 -2.76 -10.53 -3.22
N LEU A 68 -3.91 -10.19 -2.66
CA LEU A 68 -4.45 -10.82 -1.47
C LEU A 68 -5.91 -11.22 -1.71
N SER A 69 -6.25 -12.47 -1.40
CA SER A 69 -7.64 -12.91 -1.38
C SER A 69 -8.35 -12.33 -0.16
N MET A 70 -9.47 -11.65 -0.39
CA MET A 70 -10.33 -10.99 0.59
C MET A 70 -11.73 -11.64 0.57
N PRO A 71 -11.94 -12.74 1.32
CA PRO A 71 -13.26 -13.33 1.47
C PRO A 71 -14.20 -12.38 2.22
N GLU A 72 -15.51 -12.63 2.14
CA GLU A 72 -16.51 -11.82 2.86
C GLU A 72 -16.23 -11.81 4.36
N GLY A 73 -16.37 -10.63 4.98
CA GLY A 73 -16.08 -10.42 6.40
C GLY A 73 -14.58 -10.40 6.75
N ALA A 74 -13.67 -10.55 5.79
CA ALA A 74 -12.25 -10.37 6.05
C ALA A 74 -11.88 -8.90 6.28
N THR A 75 -10.98 -8.67 7.24
CA THR A 75 -10.32 -7.38 7.45
C THR A 75 -8.90 -7.42 6.90
N CYS A 76 -8.38 -6.29 6.46
CA CYS A 76 -7.02 -6.21 5.94
C CYS A 76 -6.37 -4.88 6.30
N GLN A 77 -5.12 -4.98 6.76
CA GLN A 77 -4.27 -3.87 7.15
C GLN A 77 -3.00 -3.89 6.29
N VAL A 78 -2.63 -2.73 5.76
CA VAL A 78 -1.43 -2.50 4.97
C VAL A 78 -0.56 -1.54 5.74
N HIS A 79 0.70 -1.90 5.90
CA HIS A 79 1.73 -1.05 6.47
C HIS A 79 2.80 -0.86 5.38
N LEU A 80 3.06 0.38 4.98
CA LEU A 80 4.03 0.71 3.95
C LEU A 80 5.06 1.66 4.52
N GLU A 81 6.32 1.27 4.42
CA GLU A 81 7.50 2.04 4.78
C GLU A 81 8.30 2.38 3.52
N ILE A 82 8.75 3.62 3.39
CA ILE A 82 9.59 4.11 2.28
C ILE A 82 10.94 4.55 2.84
N PHE A 83 12.02 4.09 2.20
CA PHE A 83 13.39 4.29 2.64
C PHE A 83 14.27 4.90 1.55
N GLN A 84 15.28 5.66 1.98
CA GLN A 84 16.45 5.99 1.19
C GLN A 84 17.71 5.60 1.96
N ASN A 85 18.55 4.73 1.38
CA ASN A 85 19.80 4.28 1.99
C ASN A 85 19.60 3.86 3.47
N ASP A 86 18.63 2.97 3.70
CA ASP A 86 18.21 2.48 5.04
C ASP A 86 17.59 3.53 5.98
N THR A 87 17.48 4.79 5.57
CA THR A 87 16.79 5.84 6.34
C THR A 87 15.31 5.83 6.02
N LEU A 88 14.46 5.62 7.02
CA LEU A 88 13.00 5.72 6.87
C LEU A 88 12.62 7.17 6.55
N LEU A 89 11.97 7.38 5.42
CA LEU A 89 11.48 8.68 4.96
C LEU A 89 10.01 8.91 5.31
N LYS A 90 9.18 7.89 5.07
CA LYS A 90 7.74 7.93 5.31
C LYS A 90 7.21 6.55 5.67
N GLU A 91 6.16 6.55 6.47
CA GLU A 91 5.39 5.38 6.85
C GLU A 91 3.91 5.72 6.71
N ILE A 92 3.14 4.82 6.11
CA ILE A 92 1.68 4.94 6.02
C ILE A 92 1.01 3.61 6.32
N ASP A 93 -0.05 3.68 7.13
CA ASP A 93 -0.96 2.59 7.37
C ASP A 93 -2.26 2.80 6.60
N SER A 94 -2.79 1.73 6.02
CA SER A 94 -4.07 1.76 5.32
C SER A 94 -4.84 0.46 5.53
N SER A 95 -6.12 0.46 5.18
CA SER A 95 -6.95 -0.75 5.23
C SER A 95 -7.49 -1.09 3.85
N CYS A 96 -7.57 -2.37 3.54
CA CYS A 96 -7.99 -2.85 2.20
C CYS A 96 -9.51 -2.83 2.01
N ASN A 97 -10.24 -2.21 2.96
CA ASN A 97 -11.68 -2.03 2.92
C ASN A 97 -12.09 -0.80 2.10
N GLY A 98 -11.14 0.05 1.68
CA GLY A 98 -11.44 1.35 1.09
C GLY A 98 -12.26 2.21 2.07
N PRO A 99 -12.69 3.43 1.70
CA PRO A 99 -13.85 4.00 2.35
C PRO A 99 -14.99 3.01 2.10
N SER A 100 -15.38 2.27 3.14
CA SER A 100 -16.64 1.55 3.19
C SER A 100 -17.67 2.47 2.56
N GLY A 101 -18.25 2.06 1.44
CA GLY A 101 -19.31 2.84 0.82
C GLY A 101 -20.30 3.21 1.92
N ALA A 102 -20.38 4.50 2.23
CA ALA A 102 -21.48 5.04 2.99
C ALA A 102 -22.63 5.17 1.99
N PRO A 103 -23.71 4.36 2.05
CA PRO A 103 -24.96 4.80 1.51
C PRO A 103 -25.55 5.76 2.54
N LEU A 104 -25.35 7.06 2.35
CA LEU A 104 -26.18 8.09 2.97
C LEU A 104 -26.17 9.34 2.11
N GLN A 105 -26.73 9.19 0.90
CA GLN A 105 -27.46 10.30 0.31
C GLN A 105 -28.94 9.99 0.54
N LYS A 106 -29.55 10.90 1.30
CA LYS A 106 -30.97 10.92 1.63
C LYS A 106 -31.81 11.27 0.41
#